data_AF-A0A1V5YRY2-F1
#
_entry.id   AF-A0A1V5YRY2-F1
#
_cell.length_a   1.000
_cell.length_b   1.000
_cell.length_c   1.000
_cell.angle_alpha   90.00
_cell.angle_beta   90.00
_cell.angle_gamma   90.00
#
_symmetry.space_group_name_H-M   'P 1'
#
loop_
_entity.id
_entity.type
_entity.pdbx_description
1 polymer ?
#
loop_
_entity_poly.entity_id
_entity_poly.type
_entity_poly.pdbx_seq_one_letter_code
_entity_poly.pdbx_strand_id
1 'polypeptide(L)' 'MHEIILSGESGPPIRAAIYARMSTEHQQYSTENQSDVIREYAAKHNMEIVRTYADEGKSGLRLDGRDALKRLIEDVQSGS' A
#
# COMPACT_ATOMS: atom_id res chain seq x y z
N MET A 1 42.18 1.65 20.19
CA MET A 1 41.57 2.30 19.02
C MET A 1 40.20 1.69 18.83
N HIS A 2 39.13 2.48 19.00
CA HIS A 2 37.76 2.04 18.73
C HIS A 2 37.47 2.32 17.25
N GLU A 3 37.24 1.27 16.48
CA GLU A 3 36.69 1.39 15.14
C GLU A 3 35.16 1.42 15.28
N ILE A 4 34.57 2.58 15.02
CA ILE A 4 33.12 2.77 14.99
C ILE A 4 32.65 2.17 13.65
N ILE A 5 32.14 0.94 13.69
CA ILE A 5 31.35 0.41 12.57
C ILE A 5 30.00 1.11 12.60
N LEU A 6 29.84 2.15 11.77
CA LEU A 6 28.53 2.63 11.35
C LEU A 6 27.93 1.61 10.39
N SER A 7 27.45 0.48 10.91
CA SER A 7 26.69 -0.49 10.12
C SER A 7 25.31 0.10 9.82
N GLY A 8 25.22 0.77 8.68
CA GLY A 8 23.97 1.23 8.05
C GLY A 8 23.14 0.08 7.50
N GLU A 9 22.83 -0.91 8.34
CA GLU A 9 21.97 -2.03 7.99
C GLU A 9 20.56 -1.75 8.54
N SER A 10 19.78 -0.94 7.83
CA SER A 10 18.34 -1.14 7.89
C SER A 10 18.11 -2.57 7.40
N GLY A 11 17.59 -3.45 8.26
CA GLY A 11 17.33 -4.86 7.93
C GLY A 11 16.50 -5.05 6.66
N PRO A 12 16.25 -6.29 6.21
CA PRO A 12 15.51 -6.53 4.98
C PRO A 12 14.19 -5.75 4.95
N PRO A 13 13.79 -5.20 3.79
CA PRO A 13 12.64 -4.32 3.71
C PRO A 13 11.38 -5.05 4.18
N ILE A 14 10.52 -4.31 4.88
CA ILE A 14 9.24 -4.82 5.33
C ILE A 14 8.33 -4.91 4.11
N ARG A 15 7.89 -6.11 3.75
CA ARG A 15 6.90 -6.29 2.67
C ARG A 15 5.58 -5.65 3.08
N ALA A 16 5.02 -4.82 2.21
CA ALA A 16 3.78 -4.10 2.42
C ALA A 16 2.90 -4.14 1.16
N ALA A 17 1.60 -3.91 1.34
CA ALA A 17 0.65 -3.77 0.25
C ALA A 17 -0.06 -2.41 0.35
N ILE A 18 -0.37 -1.83 -0.82
CA ILE A 18 -1.17 -0.62 -0.93
C ILE A 18 -2.63 -1.01 -1.10
N TYR A 19 -3.53 -0.36 -0.36
CA TYR A 19 -4.96 -0.37 -0.67
C TYR A 19 -5.45 1.08 -0.83
N ALA A 20 -5.91 1.43 -2.02
CA ALA A 20 -6.44 2.74 -2.37
C ALA A 20 -7.94 2.63 -2.69
N ARG A 21 -8.72 3.67 -2.38
CA ARG A 21 -10.15 3.70 -2.72
C ARG A 21 -10.65 5.10 -3.04
N MET A 22 -11.64 5.19 -3.92
CA MET A 22 -12.35 6.42 -4.25
C MET A 22 -13.85 6.25 -4.05
N SER A 23 -14.46 7.13 -3.26
CA SER A 23 -15.89 7.04 -2.89
C SER A 23 -16.84 7.75 -3.85
N THR A 24 -16.33 8.57 -4.78
CA THR A 24 -17.09 9.34 -5.77
C THR A 24 -16.22 9.61 -7.01
N GLU A 25 -16.81 9.68 -8.21
CA GLU A 25 -16.08 9.96 -9.48
C GLU A 25 -15.34 11.31 -9.49
N HIS A 26 -15.84 12.31 -8.76
CA HIS A 26 -15.28 13.66 -8.76
C HIS A 26 -14.58 13.98 -7.43
N GLN A 27 -13.32 13.55 -7.30
CA GLN A 27 -12.38 14.11 -6.32
C GLN A 27 -11.08 14.50 -7.02
N GLN A 28 -10.41 15.52 -6.49
CA GLN A 28 -9.22 16.15 -7.08
C GLN A 28 -7.96 15.26 -7.10
N TYR A 29 -7.98 14.08 -6.46
CA TYR A 29 -6.83 13.18 -6.38
C TYR A 29 -7.21 11.78 -6.87
N SER A 30 -6.61 11.34 -7.97
CA SER A 30 -6.76 9.99 -8.48
C SER A 30 -6.23 8.94 -7.48
N THR A 31 -6.70 7.70 -7.60
CA THR A 31 -6.12 6.51 -6.92
C THR A 31 -4.63 6.36 -7.20
N GLU A 32 -4.18 6.81 -8.37
CA GLU A 32 -2.77 6.88 -8.77
C GLU A 32 -1.97 7.85 -7.90
N ASN A 33 -2.44 9.08 -7.71
CA ASN A 33 -1.77 10.05 -6.84
C ASN A 33 -1.70 9.58 -5.39
N GLN A 34 -2.74 8.89 -4.90
CA GLN A 34 -2.70 8.26 -3.58
C GLN A 34 -1.62 7.17 -3.51
N SER A 35 -1.51 6.36 -4.57
CA SER A 35 -0.51 5.29 -4.64
C SER A 35 0.92 5.85 -4.65
N ASP A 36 1.16 6.98 -5.32
CA ASP A 36 2.48 7.61 -5.38
C ASP A 36 2.92 8.15 -4.02
N VAL A 37 2.04 8.83 -3.30
CA VAL A 37 2.32 9.29 -1.93
C VAL A 37 2.63 8.11 -1.01
N ILE A 38 1.91 6.99 -1.14
CA ILE A 38 2.15 5.79 -0.33
C ILE A 38 3.48 5.12 -0.71
N ARG A 39 3.86 5.10 -1.99
CA ARG A 39 5.17 4.59 -2.43
C ARG A 39 6.32 5.41 -1.87
N GLU A 40 6.18 6.74 -1.86
CA GLU A 40 7.19 7.62 -1.26
C GLU A 40 7.34 7.36 0.24
N TYR A 41 6.22 7.18 0.95
CA TYR A 41 6.23 6.79 2.35
C TYR A 41 6.94 5.43 2.54
N ALA A 42 6.58 4.42 1.77
CA ALA A 42 7.19 3.10 1.85
C ALA A 42 8.71 3.14 1.65
N ALA A 43 9.19 3.89 0.66
CA ALA A 43 10.60 4.06 0.39
C ALA A 43 11.36 4.71 1.58
N LYS A 44 10.75 5.73 2.22
CA LYS A 44 11.34 6.39 3.40
C LYS A 44 11.40 5.51 4.65
N HIS A 45 10.55 4.48 4.71
CA HIS A 45 10.38 3.62 5.88
C HIS A 45 10.92 2.20 5.67
N ASN A 46 11.76 1.97 4.65
CA ASN A 46 12.32 0.66 4.32
C ASN A 46 11.23 -0.41 4.13
N MET A 47 10.17 -0.06 3.41
CA MET A 47 9.09 -0.95 3.04
C MET A 47 9.12 -1.23 1.54
N GLU A 48 8.92 -2.49 1.18
CA GLU A 48 8.79 -2.93 -0.21
C GLU A 48 7.30 -3.12 -0.52
N ILE A 49 6.76 -2.34 -1.45
CA ILE A 49 5.40 -2.53 -1.93
C ILE A 49 5.36 -3.71 -2.89
N VAL A 50 4.76 -4.82 -2.46
CA VAL A 50 4.68 -6.05 -3.26
C VAL A 50 3.39 -6.17 -4.05
N ARG A 51 2.33 -5.45 -3.63
CA ARG A 51 1.02 -5.43 -4.29
C ARG A 51 0.30 -4.10 -4.10
N THR A 52 -0.58 -3.77 -5.04
CA THR A 52 -1.48 -2.61 -4.97
C THR A 52 -2.90 -3.05 -5.32
N TYR A 53 -3.84 -2.69 -4.45
CA TYR A 53 -5.27 -2.96 -4.58
C TYR A 53 -5.99 -1.62 -4.67
N ALA A 54 -6.85 -1.44 -5.67
CA ALA A 54 -7.57 -0.18 -5.86
C ALA A 54 -9.05 -0.42 -6.17
N ASP A 55 -9.93 0.27 -5.44
CA ASP A 55 -11.37 0.31 -5.71
C ASP A 55 -11.78 1.73 -6.19
N GLU A 56 -12.15 1.87 -7.46
CA GLU A 56 -12.54 3.14 -8.06
C GLU A 56 -14.07 3.35 -8.04
N GLY A 57 -14.51 4.57 -7.72
CA GLY A 57 -15.85 5.07 -8.07
C GLY A 57 -17.05 4.40 -7.40
N LYS A 58 -16.91 3.78 -6.22
CA LYS A 58 -18.04 3.06 -5.58
C LYS A 58 -18.38 3.61 -4.20
N SER A 59 -19.66 3.92 -4.01
CA SER A 59 -20.28 4.31 -2.75
C SER A 59 -19.83 3.40 -1.61
N GLY A 60 -19.22 3.99 -0.57
CA GLY A 60 -18.68 3.26 0.58
C GLY A 60 -19.72 2.53 1.44
N LEU A 61 -21.00 2.61 1.10
CA LEU A 61 -22.12 2.07 1.88
C LEU A 61 -22.43 0.59 1.60
N ARG A 62 -21.87 -0.02 0.54
CA ARG A 62 -22.01 -1.45 0.26
C ARG A 62 -20.64 -2.09 0.02
N LEU A 63 -20.49 -3.35 0.43
CA LEU A 63 -19.32 -4.19 0.07
C LEU A 63 -19.35 -4.59 -1.41
N ASP A 64 -20.52 -4.45 -2.05
CA ASP A 64 -20.71 -4.68 -3.48
C ASP A 64 -19.85 -3.71 -4.28
N GLY A 65 -18.84 -4.28 -4.93
CA GLY A 65 -17.87 -3.57 -5.75
C GLY A 65 -16.54 -3.24 -5.08
N ARG A 66 -16.30 -3.67 -3.84
CA ARG A 66 -14.96 -3.63 -3.23
C ARG A 66 -14.14 -4.87 -3.59
N ASP A 67 -13.99 -5.11 -4.87
CA ASP A 67 -13.38 -6.35 -5.37
C ASP A 67 -11.89 -6.37 -5.05
N ALA A 68 -11.23 -5.20 -5.01
CA ALA A 68 -9.85 -5.10 -4.60
C ALA A 68 -9.67 -5.34 -3.09
N LEU A 69 -10.60 -4.87 -2.25
CA LEU A 69 -10.57 -5.18 -0.82
C LEU A 69 -10.79 -6.67 -0.55
N LYS A 70 -11.73 -7.31 -1.27
CA LYS A 70 -11.98 -8.76 -1.12
C LYS A 70 -10.73 -9.56 -1.46
N ARG A 71 -10.09 -9.23 -2.59
CA ARG A 71 -8.82 -9.84 -3.00
C ARG A 71 -7.70 -9.60 -2.00
N LEU A 72 -7.59 -8.40 -1.41
CA LEU A 72 -6.63 -8.15 -0.35
C LEU A 72 -6.82 -9.09 0.84
N ILE A 73 -8.07 -9.29 1.28
CA ILE A 73 -8.37 -10.17 2.41
C ILE A 73 -8.04 -11.63 2.06
N GLU A 74 -8.39 -12.07 0.85
CA GLU A 74 -8.07 -13.42 0.35
C GLU A 74 -6.56 -13.68 0.28
N ASP A 75 -5.78 -12.73 -0.23
CA ASP A 75 -4.33 -12.84 -0.31
C ASP A 75 -3.70 -12.92 1.10
N VAL A 76 -4.19 -12.11 2.05
CA VAL A 76 -3.75 -12.16 3.46
C VAL A 76 -4.09 -13.50 4.11
N GLN A 77 -5.28 -14.03 3.88
CA GLN A 77 -5.73 -15.30 4.46
C GLN A 77 -5.01 -16.51 3.86
N SER A 78 -4.66 -16.46 2.58
CA SER A 78 -3.93 -17.53 1.87
C SER A 78 -2.41 -17.44 2.04
N GLY A 79 -1.89 -16.33 2.58
CA GLY A 79 -0.46 -16.08 2.74
C GLY A 79 0.26 -15.86 1.41
N SER A 80 -0.46 -15.42 0.38
CA SER A 80 0.01 -15.39 -1.00
C SER A 80 0.69 -14.09 -1.42
#